data_AF-A0A1A0NDU7-F1
#
_entry.id   AF-A0A1A0NDU7-F1
#
_cell.length_a   1.000
_cell.length_b   1.000
_cell.length_c   1.000
_cell.angle_alpha   90.00
_cell.angle_beta   90.00
_cell.angle_gamma   90.00
#
_symmetry.space_group_name_H-M   'P 1'
#
loop_
_entity.id
_entity.type
_entity.pdbx_description
1 polymer ?
#
loop_
_entity_poly.entity_id
_entity_poly.type
_entity_poly.pdbx_seq_one_letter_code
_entity_poly.pdbx_strand_id
1 'polypeptide(L)'
;MSYRAEEHTSRRVIDVAVGILIGLHGCSQRDAFDELVRVVNETGVGIGTIASGLVALSSGASSAGHAEAFAAWGELVGRGRFATAAS
;
A
#
# COMPACT_ATOMS: atom_id res chain seq x y z
N MET A 1 22.18 14.22 12.71
CA MET A 1 20.87 14.42 13.36
C MET A 1 19.78 14.31 12.28
N SER A 2 19.53 13.11 11.73
CA SER A 2 18.63 12.89 10.57
C SER A 2 17.39 12.04 10.87
N TYR A 3 17.25 11.53 12.10
CA TYR A 3 16.15 10.64 12.49
C TYR A 3 14.77 11.23 12.20
N ARG A 4 14.57 12.54 12.44
CA ARG A 4 13.27 13.18 12.26
C ARG A 4 12.81 13.34 10.81
N ALA A 5 13.73 13.46 9.85
CA ALA A 5 13.37 13.61 8.44
C ALA A 5 12.96 12.27 7.82
N GLU A 6 13.67 11.20 8.17
CA GLU A 6 13.39 9.82 7.74
C GLU A 6 12.09 9.30 8.37
N GLU A 7 11.83 9.61 9.64
CA GLU A 7 10.59 9.27 10.34
C GLU A 7 9.39 10.03 9.75
N HIS A 8 9.54 11.33 9.47
CA HIS A 8 8.46 12.13 8.88
C HIS A 8 8.16 11.68 7.44
N THR A 9 9.18 11.32 6.68
CA THR A 9 9.03 10.73 5.34
C THR A 9 8.33 9.37 5.43
N SER A 10 8.73 8.51 6.37
CA SER A 10 8.09 7.20 6.59
C SER A 10 6.60 7.35 6.95
N ARG A 11 6.28 8.28 7.86
CA ARG A 11 4.88 8.54 8.24
C ARG A 11 4.06 9.05 7.07
N ARG A 12 4.60 10.00 6.30
CA ARG A 12 3.93 10.54 5.10
C ARG A 12 3.67 9.46 4.06
N VAL A 13 4.64 8.57 3.81
CA VAL A 13 4.47 7.47 2.84
C VAL A 13 3.38 6.50 3.28
N ILE A 14 3.28 6.20 4.58
CA ILE A 14 2.19 5.38 5.14
C ILE A 14 0.84 6.08 4.96
N ASP A 15 0.73 7.38 5.27
CA ASP A 15 -0.52 8.13 5.11
C ASP A 15 -0.99 8.17 3.64
N VAL A 16 -0.07 8.29 2.68
CA VAL A 16 -0.40 8.23 1.25
C VAL A 16 -0.89 6.83 0.86
N ALA A 17 -0.21 5.77 1.32
CA ALA A 17 -0.63 4.40 1.06
C ALA A 17 -2.04 4.12 1.61
N VAL A 18 -2.34 4.60 2.81
CA VAL A 18 -3.70 4.54 3.39
C VAL A 18 -4.70 5.28 2.51
N GLY A 19 -4.39 6.50 2.06
CA GLY A 19 -5.24 7.27 1.15
C GLY A 19 -5.53 6.56 -0.17
N ILE A 20 -4.53 5.87 -0.74
CA ILE A 20 -4.70 5.05 -1.95
C ILE A 20 -5.70 3.92 -1.69
N LEU A 21 -5.58 3.19 -0.58
CA LEU A 21 -6.49 2.09 -0.24
C LEU A 21 -7.93 2.57 -0.02
N ILE A 22 -8.11 3.72 0.65
CA ILE A 22 -9.43 4.35 0.80
C ILE A 22 -10.03 4.66 -0.57
N GLY A 23 -9.26 5.30 -1.47
CA GLY A 23 -9.74 5.65 -2.80
C GLY A 23 -10.10 4.45 -3.67
N LEU A 24 -9.38 3.33 -3.51
CA LEU A 24 -9.62 2.10 -4.27
C LEU A 24 -10.79 1.27 -3.74
N HIS A 25 -10.98 1.21 -2.42
CA HIS A 25 -11.94 0.31 -1.79
C HIS A 25 -13.19 1.01 -1.23
N GLY A 26 -13.20 2.35 -1.16
CA GLY A 26 -14.28 3.10 -0.53
C GLY A 26 -14.44 2.80 0.97
N CYS A 27 -13.35 2.41 1.65
CA CYS A 27 -13.38 2.00 3.05
C CYS A 27 -12.97 3.12 4.02
N SER A 28 -13.09 2.89 5.33
CA SER A 28 -12.63 3.85 6.34
C SER A 28 -11.11 3.88 6.43
N GLN A 29 -10.57 4.97 7.00
CA GLN A 29 -9.13 5.07 7.27
C GLN A 29 -8.60 3.93 8.15
N ARG A 30 -9.42 3.48 9.10
CA ARG A 30 -9.05 2.37 9.99
C ARG A 30 -8.96 1.07 9.22
N ASP A 31 -9.95 0.75 8.39
CA ASP A 31 -9.94 -0.48 7.59
C ASP A 31 -8.77 -0.50 6.60
N ALA A 32 -8.46 0.64 5.99
CA ALA A 32 -7.31 0.80 5.10
C ALA A 32 -5.97 0.59 5.83
N PHE A 33 -5.85 1.09 7.06
CA PHE A 33 -4.65 0.88 7.87
C PHE A 33 -4.55 -0.57 8.36
N ASP A 34 -5.65 -1.17 8.80
CA ASP A 34 -5.71 -2.57 9.22
C ASP A 34 -5.33 -3.50 8.06
N GLU A 35 -5.69 -3.15 6.82
CA GLU A 35 -5.27 -3.87 5.62
C GLU A 35 -3.75 -3.79 5.37
N LEU A 36 -3.13 -2.62 5.57
CA LEU A 36 -1.66 -2.49 5.54
C LEU A 36 -1.00 -3.41 6.58
N VAL A 37 -1.53 -3.41 7.80
CA VAL A 37 -1.03 -4.26 8.88
C VAL A 37 -1.22 -5.75 8.57
N ARG A 38 -2.35 -6.13 7.96
CA ARG A 38 -2.61 -7.50 7.52
C ARG A 38 -1.53 -7.97 6.54
N VAL A 39 -1.20 -7.17 5.52
CA VAL A 39 -0.15 -7.50 4.55
C VAL A 39 1.22 -7.61 5.20
N VAL A 40 1.55 -6.72 6.14
CA VAL A 40 2.80 -6.81 6.93
C VAL A 40 2.87 -8.14 7.69
N ASN A 41 1.78 -8.54 8.34
CA ASN A 41 1.75 -9.79 9.11
C ASN A 41 1.83 -11.04 8.21
N GLU A 42 1.21 -11.01 7.04
CA GLU A 42 1.21 -12.12 6.09
C GLU A 42 2.56 -12.31 5.38
N THR A 43 3.26 -11.20 5.11
CA THR A 43 4.51 -11.22 4.33
C THR A 43 5.78 -11.13 5.20
N GLY A 44 5.66 -10.64 6.43
CA GLY A 44 6.81 -10.28 7.28
C GLY A 44 7.58 -9.05 6.81
N VAL A 45 7.15 -8.38 5.74
CA VAL A 45 7.81 -7.20 5.18
C VAL A 45 7.40 -5.95 5.98
N GLY A 46 8.36 -5.10 6.33
CA GLY A 46 8.11 -3.89 7.08
C GLY A 46 7.12 -2.93 6.40
N ILE A 47 6.29 -2.27 7.22
CA ILE A 47 5.19 -1.39 6.75
C ILE A 47 5.66 -0.28 5.81
N GLY A 48 6.86 0.28 6.01
CA GLY A 48 7.41 1.32 5.13
C GLY A 48 7.72 0.81 3.72
N THR A 49 8.22 -0.42 3.59
CA THR A 49 8.48 -1.06 2.29
C THR A 49 7.18 -1.40 1.57
N ILE A 50 6.20 -1.95 2.29
CA ILE A 50 4.86 -2.23 1.76
C ILE A 50 4.17 -0.95 1.27
N ALA A 51 4.21 0.13 2.07
CA ALA A 51 3.63 1.42 1.72
C ALA A 51 4.33 2.06 0.51
N SER A 52 5.67 2.04 0.46
CA SER A 52 6.44 2.56 -0.68
C SER A 52 6.15 1.79 -1.96
N GLY A 53 6.04 0.45 -1.86
CA GLY A 53 5.64 -0.41 -2.97
C GLY A 53 4.26 -0.06 -3.52
N LEU A 54 3.28 0.17 -2.63
CA LEU A 54 1.92 0.58 -3.02
C LEU A 54 1.89 1.95 -3.72
N VAL A 55 2.67 2.91 -3.22
CA VAL A 55 2.78 4.24 -3.86
C VAL A 55 3.40 4.12 -5.26
N ALA A 56 4.47 3.35 -5.40
CA ALA A 56 5.13 3.11 -6.69
C ALA A 56 4.17 2.43 -7.70
N LEU A 57 3.45 1.41 -7.24
CA LEU A 57 2.37 0.72 -7.97
C LEU A 57 1.31 1.69 -8.50
N SER A 58 0.77 2.54 -7.62
CA SER A 58 -0.28 3.51 -7.98
C SER A 58 0.20 4.56 -8.99
N SER A 59 1.50 4.84 -9.00
CA SER A 59 2.14 5.79 -9.92
C SER A 59 2.47 5.16 -11.28
N GLY A 60 2.20 3.87 -11.49
CA GLY A 60 2.55 3.12 -12.71
C GLY A 60 4.05 2.78 -12.82
N ALA A 61 4.83 3.01 -11.78
CA ALA A 61 6.26 2.70 -11.73
C ALA A 61 6.47 1.28 -11.19
N SER A 62 6.51 0.28 -12.07
CA SER A 62 6.84 -1.10 -11.68
C SER A 62 8.35 -1.35 -11.81
N SER A 63 9.07 -1.37 -10.69
CA SER A 63 10.50 -1.71 -10.64
C SER A 63 10.69 -3.13 -10.09
N ALA A 64 11.61 -3.91 -10.69
CA ALA A 64 11.90 -5.29 -10.30
C ALA A 64 12.27 -5.50 -8.82
N GLY A 65 12.78 -4.48 -8.13
CA GLY A 65 13.17 -4.55 -6.71
C GLY A 65 12.00 -4.63 -5.71
N HIS A 66 10.75 -4.54 -6.18
CA HIS A 66 9.56 -4.58 -5.33
C HIS A 66 8.68 -5.80 -5.62
N ALA A 67 9.14 -6.79 -6.40
CA ALA A 67 8.33 -7.89 -6.93
C ALA A 67 7.45 -8.61 -5.87
N GLU A 68 7.95 -8.83 -4.65
CA GLU A 68 7.17 -9.44 -3.56
C GLU A 68 6.06 -8.52 -3.02
N ALA A 69 6.34 -7.22 -2.86
CA ALA A 69 5.31 -6.23 -2.52
C ALA A 69 4.29 -6.06 -3.67
N PHE A 70 4.76 -6.15 -4.92
CA PHE A 70 3.91 -6.16 -6.11
C PHE A 70 3.01 -7.40 -6.15
N ALA A 71 3.51 -8.58 -5.80
CA ALA A 71 2.70 -9.80 -5.72
C ALA A 71 1.63 -9.70 -4.61
N ALA A 72 2.01 -9.18 -3.43
CA ALA A 72 1.09 -8.97 -2.31
C ALA A 72 -0.08 -8.02 -2.68
N TRP A 73 0.20 -6.96 -3.45
CA TRP A 73 -0.83 -6.00 -3.86
C TRP A 73 -1.52 -6.34 -5.18
N GLY A 74 -0.87 -7.06 -6.10
CA GLY A 74 -1.40 -7.37 -7.43
C GLY A 74 -2.72 -8.13 -7.39
N GLU A 75 -2.80 -9.13 -6.50
CA GLU A 75 -4.04 -9.90 -6.25
C GLU A 75 -5.14 -9.08 -5.55
N LEU A 76 -4.78 -7.98 -4.88
CA LEU A 76 -5.70 -7.15 -4.13
C LEU A 76 -6.28 -6.01 -4.98
N VAL A 77 -5.40 -5.32 -5.71
CA VAL A 77 -5.77 -4.30 -6.70
C VAL A 77 -6.51 -4.93 -7.87
N GLY A 78 -6.17 -6.17 -8.25
CA GLY A 78 -6.92 -6.95 -9.23
C GLY A 78 -8.38 -7.14 -8.82
N ARG A 79 -8.64 -7.52 -7.56
CA ARG A 79 -10.01 -7.67 -7.02
C ARG A 79 -10.82 -6.37 -7.04
N GLY A 80 -10.21 -5.22 -6.76
CA GLY A 80 -10.88 -3.91 -6.81
C GLY A 80 -11.31 -3.48 -8.22
N ARG A 81 -10.53 -3.83 -9.26
CA ARG A 81 -10.85 -3.49 -10.66
C ARG A 81 -11.98 -4.32 -11.25
N PHE A 82 -12.21 -5.53 -10.74
CA PHE A 82 -13.32 -6.39 -11.21
C PHE A 82 -14.62 -6.22 -10.41
N ALA A 83 -14.60 -5.54 -9.25
CA ALA A 83 -15.80 -5.27 -8.46
C ALA A 83 -16.69 -4.12 -9.00
N THR A 84 -16.25 -3.42 -10.06
CA THR A 84 -17.00 -2.31 -10.72
C THR A 84 -17.60 -2.69 -12.08
N ALA A 85 -17.48 -3.94 -12.53
CA ALA A 85 -18.03 -4.41 -13.81
C ALA A 85 -19.27 -5.31 -13.68
N ALA A 86 -20.02 -5.18 -12.58
CA ALA A 86 -21.32 -5.83 -12.40
C ALA A 86 -22.33 -4.80 -11.89
N SER A 87 -22.99 -4.11 -12.82
CA SER A 87 -24.24 -3.38 -12.62
C SER A 87 -25.05 -3.44 -13.91
#